data_AF-A0A1H8B0B6-F1
#
_entry.id   AF-A0A1H8B0B6-F1
#
_cell.length_a   1.000
_cell.length_b   1.000
_cell.length_c   1.000
_cell.angle_alpha   90.00
_cell.angle_beta   90.00
_cell.angle_gamma   90.00
#
_symmetry.space_group_name_H-M   'P 1'
#
loop_
_entity.id
_entity.type
_entity.pdbx_description
1 polymer ?
#
loop_
_entity_poly.entity_id
_entity_poly.type
_entity_poly.pdbx_seq_one_letter_code
_entity_poly.pdbx_strand_id
1 'polypeptide(L)'
;MPGFDLRKFRNAKFEPRTEDVSVPDLKGFFEEGAEPLWKVRNLTGHELGKVNEAADRNKSVAAILEGLVSCSAEDKAEAVKRLVGLGDETPNDVARRLEMLALGSVDPQIDHETAVRLCTHFPIEFYSLTAIITKLTGFGSEIKKKQSSSGAVPT
;
A
#
# COMPACT_ATOMS: atom_id res chain seq x y z
N MET A 1 0.74 22.95 -33.08
CA MET A 1 0.21 22.40 -31.81
C MET A 1 0.99 23.02 -30.67
N PRO A 2 0.36 23.54 -29.61
CA PRO A 2 1.10 23.96 -28.43
C PRO A 2 1.76 22.73 -27.79
N GLY A 3 3.07 22.77 -27.59
CA GLY A 3 3.85 21.71 -26.94
C GLY A 3 3.71 21.73 -25.43
N PHE A 4 4.47 20.86 -24.76
CA PHE A 4 4.48 20.77 -23.30
C PHE A 4 5.04 22.04 -22.63
N ASP A 5 4.30 22.64 -21.69
CA ASP A 5 4.75 23.82 -20.96
C ASP A 5 5.59 23.46 -19.72
N LEU A 6 6.91 23.50 -19.90
CA LEU A 6 7.88 23.20 -18.84
C LEU A 6 7.81 24.17 -17.65
N ARG A 7 7.39 25.43 -17.86
CA ARG A 7 7.29 26.40 -16.76
C ARG A 7 6.07 26.11 -15.92
N LYS A 8 4.93 25.83 -16.57
CA LYS A 8 3.69 25.43 -15.88
C LYS A 8 3.87 24.15 -15.08
N PHE A 9 4.54 23.14 -15.65
CA PHE A 9 4.80 21.89 -14.94
C PHE A 9 5.68 22.08 -13.70
N ARG A 10 6.79 22.81 -13.83
CA ARG A 10 7.73 23.07 -12.71
C ARG A 10 7.10 23.89 -11.58
N ASN A 11 6.13 24.74 -11.89
CA ASN A 11 5.44 25.57 -10.91
C ASN A 11 4.17 24.91 -10.33
N ALA A 12 3.79 23.72 -10.83
CA ALA A 12 2.64 23.00 -10.31
C ALA A 12 2.96 22.40 -8.93
N LYS A 13 1.97 22.39 -8.04
CA LYS A 13 2.04 21.63 -6.79
C LYS A 13 1.37 20.29 -7.02
N PHE A 14 2.10 19.22 -6.78
CA PHE A 14 1.60 17.86 -6.90
C PHE A 14 1.29 17.30 -5.52
N GLU A 15 0.14 16.64 -5.39
CA GLU A 15 -0.28 15.94 -4.18
C GLU A 15 -0.53 14.47 -4.51
N PRO A 16 -0.27 13.54 -3.58
CA PRO A 16 -0.58 12.15 -3.79
C PRO A 16 -2.07 11.96 -4.04
N ARG A 17 -2.42 11.18 -5.05
CA ARG A 17 -3.77 10.69 -5.25
C ARG A 17 -4.07 9.66 -4.16
N THR A 18 -5.22 9.78 -3.52
CA THR A 18 -5.72 8.85 -2.51
C THR A 18 -7.03 8.19 -2.96
N GLU A 19 -7.30 6.99 -2.49
CA GLU A 19 -8.57 6.28 -2.69
C GLU A 19 -8.93 5.56 -1.37
N ASP A 20 -10.20 5.65 -0.96
CA ASP A 20 -10.75 4.89 0.16
C ASP A 20 -11.23 3.54 -0.36
N VAL A 21 -10.68 2.45 0.18
CA VAL A 21 -10.92 1.08 -0.23
C VAL A 21 -11.77 0.39 0.82
N SER A 22 -12.91 -0.18 0.42
CA SER A 22 -13.74 -0.97 1.33
C SER A 22 -13.07 -2.29 1.68
N VAL A 23 -12.94 -2.57 2.98
CA VAL A 23 -12.31 -3.77 3.55
C VAL A 23 -13.26 -4.48 4.54
N PRO A 24 -14.42 -4.99 4.06
CA PRO A 24 -15.49 -5.49 4.93
C PRO A 24 -15.04 -6.64 5.85
N ASP A 25 -14.09 -7.46 5.43
CA ASP A 25 -13.60 -8.58 6.23
C ASP A 25 -12.76 -8.14 7.44
N LEU A 26 -12.29 -6.89 7.43
CA LEU A 26 -11.56 -6.26 8.53
C LEU A 26 -12.47 -5.50 9.50
N LYS A 27 -13.80 -5.49 9.29
CA LYS A 27 -14.76 -4.70 10.09
C LYS A 27 -14.60 -4.87 11.60
N GLY A 28 -14.21 -6.07 12.07
CA GLY A 28 -13.98 -6.33 13.50
C GLY A 28 -12.85 -5.52 14.15
N PHE A 29 -11.98 -4.88 13.35
CA PHE A 29 -10.89 -4.03 13.82
C PHE A 29 -11.19 -2.53 13.73
N PHE A 30 -12.38 -2.16 13.22
CA PHE A 30 -12.85 -0.78 13.18
C PHE A 30 -13.73 -0.48 14.40
N GLU A 31 -13.90 0.81 14.70
CA GLU A 31 -14.83 1.26 15.75
C GLU A 31 -16.27 0.82 15.44
N GLU A 32 -17.06 0.60 16.49
CA GLU A 32 -18.44 0.16 16.34
C GLU A 32 -19.26 1.17 15.52
N GLY A 33 -19.83 0.71 14.41
CA GLY A 33 -20.61 1.54 13.50
C GLY A 33 -19.80 2.31 12.45
N ALA A 34 -18.47 2.24 12.48
CA ALA A 34 -17.64 2.82 11.42
C ALA A 34 -17.74 2.00 10.12
N GLU A 35 -17.67 2.70 8.98
CA GLU A 35 -17.48 2.05 7.69
C GLU A 35 -16.04 1.52 7.60
N PRO A 36 -15.83 0.24 7.23
CA PRO A 36 -14.50 -0.35 7.17
C PRO A 36 -13.79 0.12 5.89
N LEU A 37 -13.32 1.36 5.90
CA LEU A 37 -12.60 1.99 4.80
C LEU A 37 -11.12 2.10 5.13
N TRP A 38 -10.28 1.71 4.17
CA TRP A 38 -8.83 1.80 4.23
C TRP A 38 -8.33 2.79 3.19
N LYS A 39 -7.63 3.85 3.64
CA LYS A 39 -7.10 4.86 2.73
C LYS A 39 -5.72 4.50 2.24
N VAL A 40 -5.56 4.48 0.92
CA VAL A 40 -4.27 4.26 0.26
C VAL A 40 -3.92 5.42 -0.67
N ARG A 41 -2.65 5.51 -1.08
CA ARG A 41 -2.16 6.51 -2.04
C ARG A 41 -1.31 5.93 -3.15
N ASN A 42 -1.09 6.72 -4.19
CA ASN A 42 -0.04 6.43 -5.17
C ASN A 42 1.35 6.49 -4.53
N LEU A 43 2.27 5.71 -5.10
CA LEU A 43 3.69 5.80 -4.78
C LEU A 43 4.38 6.87 -5.62
N THR A 44 5.45 7.44 -5.07
CA THR A 44 6.44 8.24 -5.81
C THR A 44 7.38 7.32 -6.60
N GLY A 45 8.12 7.87 -7.57
CA GLY A 45 9.11 7.09 -8.31
C GLY A 45 10.22 6.48 -7.43
N HIS A 46 10.60 7.17 -6.34
CA HIS A 46 11.60 6.64 -5.40
C HIS A 46 11.06 5.46 -4.60
N GLU A 47 9.81 5.53 -4.17
CA GLU A 47 9.13 4.43 -3.46
C GLU A 47 8.90 3.24 -4.37
N LEU A 48 8.49 3.47 -5.62
CA LEU A 48 8.38 2.41 -6.62
C LEU A 48 9.73 1.72 -6.87
N GLY A 49 10.84 2.47 -6.87
CA GLY A 49 12.19 1.92 -6.89
C GLY A 49 12.45 0.97 -5.72
N LYS A 50 12.16 1.41 -4.48
CA LYS A 50 12.31 0.57 -3.27
C LYS A 50 11.47 -0.70 -3.32
N VAL A 51 10.23 -0.57 -3.80
CA VAL A 51 9.30 -1.69 -3.99
C VAL A 51 9.85 -2.71 -4.98
N ASN A 52 10.48 -2.27 -6.07
CA ASN A 52 11.11 -3.17 -7.04
C ASN A 52 12.37 -3.84 -6.47
N GLU A 53 13.19 -3.11 -5.71
CA GLU A 53 14.37 -3.66 -5.04
C GLU A 53 14.03 -4.62 -3.88
N ALA A 54 12.82 -4.53 -3.31
CA ALA A 54 12.39 -5.42 -2.23
C ALA A 54 12.36 -6.89 -2.67
N ALA A 55 12.08 -7.14 -3.95
CA ALA A 55 12.16 -8.48 -4.54
C ALA A 55 13.59 -9.06 -4.50
N ASP A 56 14.61 -8.21 -4.59
CA ASP A 56 16.02 -8.63 -4.63
C ASP A 56 16.63 -8.80 -3.21
N ARG A 57 15.97 -8.27 -2.16
CA ARG A 57 16.46 -8.26 -0.76
C ARG A 57 15.79 -9.28 0.16
N ASN A 58 15.13 -10.31 -0.40
CA ASN A 58 14.03 -11.06 0.23
C ASN A 58 14.37 -12.04 1.38
N LYS A 59 15.39 -11.74 2.21
CA LYS A 59 15.70 -12.53 3.42
C LYS A 59 14.89 -12.12 4.65
N SER A 60 14.25 -10.95 4.65
CA SER A 60 13.61 -10.36 5.83
C SER A 60 12.18 -10.83 6.10
N VAL A 61 11.41 -11.21 5.06
CA VAL A 61 10.00 -11.62 5.20
C VAL A 61 9.89 -12.94 5.95
N ALA A 62 10.80 -13.88 5.69
CA ALA A 62 10.84 -15.18 6.35
C ALA A 62 11.02 -15.07 7.88
N ALA A 63 11.91 -14.18 8.33
CA ALA A 63 12.19 -13.97 9.75
C ALA A 63 10.99 -13.36 10.51
N ILE A 64 10.25 -12.43 9.89
CA ILE A 64 9.05 -11.83 10.49
C ILE A 64 7.94 -12.87 10.62
N LEU A 65 7.73 -13.68 9.56
CA LEU A 65 6.73 -14.74 9.58
C LEU A 65 7.05 -15.82 10.63
N GLU A 66 8.31 -16.20 10.78
CA GLU A 66 8.78 -17.10 11.84
C GLU A 66 8.43 -16.58 13.23
N GLY A 67 8.64 -15.29 13.49
CA GLY A 67 8.23 -14.64 14.73
C GLY A 67 6.72 -14.71 14.97
N LEU A 68 5.90 -14.51 13.92
CA LEU A 68 4.44 -14.54 14.01
C LEU A 68 3.86 -15.94 14.25
N VAL A 69 4.46 -16.98 13.67
CA VAL A 69 3.97 -18.37 13.83
C VAL A 69 4.44 -19.03 15.13
N SER A 70 5.48 -18.48 15.79
CA SER A 70 5.99 -19.00 17.07
C SER A 70 4.95 -19.02 18.22
N CYS A 71 3.80 -18.35 18.06
CA CYS A 71 2.68 -18.40 19.01
C CYS A 71 1.81 -19.67 18.92
N SER A 72 2.06 -20.63 18.02
CA SER A 72 1.25 -21.85 17.93
C SER A 72 2.02 -23.04 17.35
N ALA A 73 2.66 -23.81 18.22
CA ALA A 73 3.26 -25.14 17.99
C ALA A 73 4.28 -25.22 16.82
N GLU A 74 5.50 -25.64 17.13
CA GLU A 74 6.66 -25.71 16.22
C GLU A 74 6.36 -26.43 14.88
N ASP A 75 5.43 -27.38 14.86
CA ASP A 75 5.00 -28.10 13.65
C ASP A 75 4.17 -27.26 12.65
N LYS A 76 3.52 -26.18 13.08
CA LYS A 76 2.76 -25.29 12.19
C LYS A 76 3.64 -24.23 11.52
N ALA A 77 4.75 -23.85 12.14
CA ALA A 77 5.68 -22.87 11.56
C ALA A 77 6.21 -23.34 10.21
N GLU A 78 6.62 -24.60 10.11
CA GLU A 78 7.14 -25.16 8.86
C GLU A 78 6.03 -25.42 7.82
N ALA A 79 4.83 -25.78 8.25
CA ALA A 79 3.66 -25.93 7.39
C ALA A 79 3.17 -24.58 6.84
N VAL A 80 3.19 -23.51 7.65
CA VAL A 80 2.86 -22.14 7.21
C VAL A 80 3.93 -21.61 6.26
N LYS A 81 5.22 -21.87 6.54
CA LYS A 81 6.29 -21.57 5.57
C LYS A 81 6.01 -22.23 4.23
N ARG A 82 5.67 -23.52 4.20
CA ARG A 82 5.36 -24.23 2.95
C ARG A 82 4.04 -23.77 2.30
N LEU A 83 3.00 -23.45 3.07
CA LEU A 83 1.70 -22.99 2.57
C LEU A 83 1.75 -21.58 1.97
N VAL A 84 2.64 -20.71 2.47
CA VAL A 84 2.85 -19.34 1.97
C VAL A 84 3.98 -19.27 0.92
N GLY A 85 4.59 -20.41 0.57
CA GLY A 85 5.65 -20.47 -0.45
C GLY A 85 7.04 -20.06 0.05
N LEU A 86 7.28 -20.04 1.37
CA LEU A 86 8.60 -19.91 2.00
C LEU A 86 9.38 -21.24 1.99
N GLY A 87 9.34 -21.93 0.85
CA GLY A 87 10.42 -22.82 0.44
C GLY A 87 11.36 -22.00 -0.43
N ASP A 88 12.53 -21.67 0.12
CA ASP A 88 13.65 -20.90 -0.43
C ASP A 88 13.44 -19.46 -0.94
N GLU A 89 12.31 -19.02 -1.50
CA GLU A 89 12.14 -17.60 -1.86
C GLU A 89 10.65 -17.20 -1.78
N THR A 90 10.30 -16.24 -0.92
CA THR A 90 8.96 -15.61 -1.00
C THR A 90 8.77 -15.13 -2.44
N PRO A 91 7.65 -15.44 -3.12
CA PRO A 91 7.47 -15.02 -4.50
C PRO A 91 7.72 -13.51 -4.63
N ASN A 92 8.54 -13.10 -5.61
CA ASN A 92 8.95 -11.69 -5.78
C ASN A 92 7.76 -10.72 -5.83
N ASP A 93 6.59 -11.18 -6.25
CA ASP A 93 5.35 -10.39 -6.20
C ASP A 93 4.87 -10.10 -4.78
N VAL A 94 4.92 -11.07 -3.87
CA VAL A 94 4.50 -10.89 -2.47
C VAL A 94 5.44 -9.92 -1.77
N ALA A 95 6.76 -10.09 -1.90
CA ALA A 95 7.75 -9.18 -1.30
C ALA A 95 7.56 -7.73 -1.78
N ARG A 96 7.35 -7.56 -3.09
CA ARG A 96 7.02 -6.27 -3.70
C ARG A 96 5.77 -5.66 -3.08
N ARG A 97 4.71 -6.46 -2.93
CA ARG A 97 3.41 -6.01 -2.41
C ARG A 97 3.45 -5.67 -0.93
N LEU A 98 4.24 -6.38 -0.13
CA LEU A 98 4.44 -6.06 1.30
C LEU A 98 5.06 -4.67 1.45
N GLU A 99 6.14 -4.40 0.73
CA GLU A 99 6.78 -3.07 0.73
C GLU A 99 5.84 -1.99 0.17
N MET A 100 5.10 -2.33 -0.90
CA MET A 100 4.12 -1.43 -1.52
C MET A 100 3.02 -1.01 -0.54
N LEU A 101 2.48 -1.95 0.23
CA LEU A 101 1.43 -1.65 1.19
C LEU A 101 1.96 -0.81 2.34
N ALA A 102 3.13 -1.16 2.90
CA ALA A 102 3.74 -0.38 3.98
C ALA A 102 4.00 1.09 3.58
N LEU A 103 4.40 1.35 2.33
CA LEU A 103 4.63 2.70 1.82
C LEU A 103 3.34 3.41 1.39
N GLY A 104 2.40 2.67 0.81
CA GLY A 104 1.18 3.20 0.18
C GLY A 104 -0.02 3.34 1.12
N SER A 105 0.04 2.78 2.33
CA SER A 105 -1.01 2.90 3.33
C SER A 105 -0.99 4.30 3.98
N VAL A 106 -2.15 4.96 4.02
CA VAL A 106 -2.30 6.31 4.60
C VAL A 106 -3.10 6.29 5.88
N ASP A 107 -4.19 5.54 5.90
CA ASP A 107 -5.07 5.41 7.06
C ASP A 107 -5.71 4.01 7.10
N PRO A 108 -5.27 3.14 8.01
CA PRO A 108 -4.19 3.35 8.97
C PRO A 108 -2.81 3.44 8.27
N GLN A 109 -1.85 4.16 8.88
CA GLN A 109 -0.44 3.98 8.52
C GLN A 109 0.05 2.68 9.13
N ILE A 110 0.68 1.83 8.33
CA ILE A 110 1.13 0.52 8.77
C ILE A 110 2.61 0.29 8.47
N ASP A 111 3.21 -0.61 9.23
CA ASP A 111 4.55 -1.11 9.00
C ASP A 111 4.55 -2.45 8.24
N HIS A 112 5.75 -2.98 8.01
CA HIS A 112 5.93 -4.24 7.30
C HIS A 112 5.38 -5.44 8.09
N GLU A 113 5.45 -5.43 9.43
CA GLU A 113 4.87 -6.49 10.25
C GLU A 113 3.35 -6.60 10.04
N THR A 114 2.67 -5.46 10.07
CA THR A 114 1.22 -5.39 9.84
C THR A 114 0.86 -5.83 8.42
N ALA A 115 1.64 -5.42 7.41
CA ALA A 115 1.45 -5.85 6.03
C ALA A 115 1.58 -7.38 5.88
N VAL A 116 2.54 -8.01 6.59
CA VAL A 116 2.71 -9.46 6.63
C VAL A 116 1.50 -10.13 7.30
N ARG A 117 1.00 -9.60 8.41
CA ARG A 117 -0.20 -10.13 9.08
C ARG A 117 -1.43 -10.07 8.17
N LEU A 118 -1.61 -8.97 7.43
CA LEU A 118 -2.67 -8.84 6.41
C LEU A 118 -2.50 -9.86 5.29
N CYS A 119 -1.30 -10.00 4.72
CA CYS A 119 -1.01 -11.00 3.70
C CYS A 119 -1.31 -12.42 4.18
N THR A 120 -1.07 -12.71 5.47
CA THR A 120 -1.24 -14.04 6.06
C THR A 120 -2.70 -14.38 6.36
N HIS A 121 -3.45 -13.42 6.93
CA HIS A 121 -4.80 -13.68 7.46
C HIS A 121 -5.94 -13.11 6.59
N PHE A 122 -5.67 -12.06 5.83
CA PHE A 122 -6.63 -11.37 4.96
C PHE A 122 -6.04 -11.16 3.56
N PRO A 123 -5.63 -12.24 2.86
CA PRO A 123 -4.92 -12.13 1.58
C PRO A 123 -5.74 -11.39 0.52
N ILE A 124 -7.07 -11.57 0.48
CA ILE A 124 -7.93 -10.87 -0.48
C ILE A 124 -7.84 -9.35 -0.30
N GLU A 125 -7.92 -8.86 0.94
CA GLU A 125 -7.79 -7.43 1.24
C GLU A 125 -6.39 -6.92 0.96
N PHE A 126 -5.36 -7.69 1.31
CA PHE A 126 -3.97 -7.37 0.97
C PHE A 126 -3.75 -7.18 -0.55
N TYR A 127 -4.26 -8.11 -1.36
CA TYR A 127 -4.15 -8.01 -2.82
C TYR A 127 -5.02 -6.88 -3.40
N SER A 128 -6.20 -6.63 -2.83
CA SER A 128 -7.08 -5.52 -3.20
C SER A 128 -6.39 -4.17 -2.98
N LEU A 129 -5.90 -3.91 -1.76
CA LEU A 129 -5.22 -2.67 -1.39
C LEU A 129 -4.00 -2.41 -2.28
N THR A 130 -3.16 -3.42 -2.49
CA THR A 130 -1.96 -3.29 -3.33
C THR A 130 -2.28 -3.12 -4.82
N ALA A 131 -3.38 -3.70 -5.31
CA ALA A 131 -3.87 -3.44 -6.66
C ALA A 131 -4.35 -1.99 -6.83
N ILE A 132 -5.06 -1.43 -5.85
CA ILE A 132 -5.44 -0.02 -5.87
C ILE A 132 -4.22 0.89 -5.81
N ILE A 133 -3.23 0.62 -4.93
CA ILE A 133 -1.96 1.38 -4.91
C ILE A 133 -1.27 1.35 -6.29
N THR A 134 -1.24 0.19 -6.95
CA THR A 134 -0.68 0.04 -8.31
C THR A 134 -1.43 0.91 -9.32
N LYS A 135 -2.77 0.86 -9.32
CA LYS A 135 -3.65 1.68 -10.17
C LYS A 135 -3.39 3.18 -9.94
N LEU A 136 -3.37 3.63 -8.69
CA LEU A 136 -3.10 5.03 -8.34
C LEU A 136 -1.70 5.47 -8.78
N THR A 137 -0.70 4.60 -8.62
CA THR A 137 0.68 4.82 -9.08
C THR A 137 0.75 4.97 -10.60
N GLY A 138 -0.04 4.20 -11.35
CA GLY A 138 -0.17 4.36 -12.81
C GLY A 138 -0.76 5.70 -13.24
N PHE A 139 -1.61 6.33 -12.42
CA PHE A 139 -2.12 7.68 -12.67
C PHE A 139 -1.15 8.79 -12.26
N GLY A 140 -0.23 8.50 -11.34
CA GLY A 140 0.64 9.48 -10.71
C GLY A 140 -0.11 10.47 -9.81
N SER A 141 0.66 11.43 -9.29
CA SER A 141 0.16 12.50 -8.43
C SER A 141 -0.76 13.45 -9.19
N GLU A 142 -1.72 14.04 -8.49
CA GLU A 142 -2.60 15.06 -9.04
C GLU A 142 -2.08 16.47 -8.78
N ILE A 143 -2.43 17.40 -9.67
CA ILE A 143 -2.11 18.81 -9.48
C ILE A 143 -3.10 19.39 -8.50
N LYS A 144 -2.61 19.93 -7.38
CA LYS A 144 -3.43 20.68 -6.43
C LYS A 144 -4.13 21.82 -7.16
N LYS A 145 -5.45 21.70 -7.32
CA LYS A 145 -6.25 22.80 -7.85
C LYS A 145 -6.19 23.95 -6.82
N LYS A 146 -5.72 25.13 -7.23
CA LYS A 146 -5.92 26.33 -6.41
C LYS A 146 -7.44 26.49 -6.24
N GLN A 147 -7.92 26.58 -5.00
CA GLN A 147 -9.29 27.06 -4.76
C GLN A 147 -9.44 28.38 -5.50
N SER A 148 -10.32 28.43 -6.49
CA SER A 148 -10.74 29.69 -7.07
C SER A 148 -11.51 30.43 -5.97
N SER A 149 -10.98 31.55 -5.49
CA SER A 149 -11.77 32.53 -4.76
C SER A 149 -12.87 33.01 -5.71
N SER A 150 -14.04 32.38 -5.64
CA SER A 150 -15.21 32.85 -6.37
C SER A 150 -15.48 34.27 -5.88
N GLY A 151 -15.46 35.23 -6.80
CA GLY A 151 -15.56 36.64 -6.49
C GLY A 151 -16.80 36.93 -5.66
N ALA A 152 -16.60 37.48 -4.47
CA ALA A 152 -17.66 38.19 -3.79
C ALA A 152 -18.04 39.38 -4.68
N VAL A 153 -19.22 39.31 -5.27
CA VAL A 153 -19.87 40.48 -5.88
C VAL A 153 -20.27 41.39 -4.72
N PRO A 154 -19.75 42.63 -4.59
CA PRO A 154 -20.25 43.55 -3.59
C PRO A 154 -21.63 44.04 -4.04
N THR A 155 -22.64 43.78 -3.20
CA THR A 155 -23.91 44.52 -3.14
C THR A 155 -23.73 45.85 -2.45
#